data_AF-W6L5H7-F1
#
_entry.id   AF-W6L5H7-F1
#
_cell.length_a   1.000
_cell.length_b   1.000
_cell.length_c   1.000
_cell.angle_alpha   90.00
_cell.angle_beta   90.00
_cell.angle_gamma   90.00
#
_symmetry.space_group_name_H-M   'P 1'
#
loop_
_entity.id
_entity.type
_entity.pdbx_description
1 polymer ?
#
loop_
_entity_poly.entity_id
_entity_poly.type
_entity_poly.pdbx_seq_one_letter_code
_entity_poly.pdbx_strand_id
1 'polypeptide(L)'
;MQAVRYGKPHPERYRLKEGRKEASLGEGAPTPSWGYGVHVLEEADCQPSGIPVASAHPLYTAALFHIEGDADDKNTLCNSGNDRNVPSRIDEHVVLSEQRREMARDELLFWERVEFIRCSQLASIPGGVKRSYTDQDSTVFDDVKDKIELRFTQ
;
A
#
# COMPACT_ATOMS: atom_id res chain seq x y z
N MET A 1 16.74 3.02 19.99
CA MET A 1 15.99 4.26 19.66
C MET A 1 16.35 4.79 18.26
N GLN A 2 17.62 4.98 17.91
CA GLN A 2 18.00 5.54 16.60
C GLN A 2 17.68 4.62 15.39
N ALA A 3 17.79 3.30 15.51
CA ALA A 3 17.51 2.36 14.40
C ALA A 3 16.04 2.40 13.92
N VAL A 4 15.10 2.46 14.86
CA VAL A 4 13.66 2.60 14.58
C VAL A 4 13.35 3.90 13.84
N ARG A 5 14.07 5.01 14.14
CA ARG A 5 13.89 6.30 13.44
C ARG A 5 14.27 6.23 11.95
N TYR A 6 15.15 5.31 11.58
CA TYR A 6 15.57 5.10 10.19
C TYR A 6 14.88 3.88 9.55
N GLY A 7 13.79 3.38 10.15
CA GLY A 7 13.04 2.24 9.61
C GLY A 7 13.77 0.90 9.65
N LYS A 8 14.78 0.78 10.54
CA LYS A 8 15.46 -0.48 10.88
C LYS A 8 15.02 -0.95 12.27
N PRO A 9 13.89 -1.66 12.41
CA PRO A 9 13.46 -2.17 13.71
C PRO A 9 14.40 -3.28 14.24
N HIS A 10 14.98 -4.10 13.36
CA HIS A 10 15.81 -5.26 13.73
C HIS A 10 17.20 -5.25 13.05
N PRO A 11 18.07 -4.26 13.33
CA PRO A 11 19.42 -4.27 12.78
C PRO A 11 20.20 -5.51 13.26
N GLU A 12 20.74 -6.29 12.31
CA GLU A 12 21.51 -7.53 12.52
C GLU A 12 22.59 -7.41 13.61
N ARG A 13 23.25 -6.25 13.71
CA ARG A 13 24.31 -6.00 14.71
C ARG A 13 23.81 -5.93 16.16
N TYR A 14 22.51 -5.70 16.36
CA TYR A 14 21.86 -5.71 17.68
C TYR A 14 21.10 -7.01 17.95
N ARG A 15 21.09 -7.97 17.00
CA ARG A 15 20.63 -9.34 17.28
C ARG A 15 21.63 -9.98 18.23
N LEU A 16 21.16 -10.34 19.43
CA LEU A 16 21.96 -11.07 20.41
C LEU A 16 22.34 -12.42 19.77
N LYS A 17 23.60 -12.56 19.33
CA LYS A 17 24.09 -13.85 18.83
C LYS A 17 24.19 -14.78 20.03
N GLU A 18 23.19 -15.63 20.22
CA GLU A 18 23.28 -16.77 21.15
C GLU A 18 24.49 -17.61 20.75
N GLY A 19 25.60 -17.48 21.49
CA GLY A 19 26.81 -18.26 21.20
C GLY A 19 28.14 -17.63 21.56
N ARG A 20 28.23 -16.38 22.04
CA ARG A 20 29.51 -15.87 22.57
C ARG A 20 29.70 -16.31 24.02
N LYS A 21 30.18 -17.55 24.20
CA LYS A 21 30.75 -18.00 25.48
C LYS A 21 31.76 -16.96 25.96
N GLU A 22 31.60 -16.54 27.22
CA GLU A 22 32.52 -15.68 27.93
C GLU A 22 33.93 -16.29 27.87
N ALA A 23 34.81 -15.69 27.06
CA ALA A 23 36.23 -15.95 27.15
C ALA A 23 36.77 -15.10 28.31
N SER A 24 37.07 -15.80 29.40
CA SER A 24 37.73 -15.30 30.60
C SER A 24 39.00 -14.50 30.28
N LEU A 25 39.19 -13.44 31.06
CA LEU A 25 40.29 -12.47 31.03
C LEU A 25 41.68 -13.08 30.78
N GLY A 26 42.36 -12.57 29.76
CA GLY A 26 43.82 -12.62 29.63
C GLY A 26 44.33 -11.17 29.52
N GLU A 27 45.19 -10.78 30.45
CA GLU A 27 45.85 -9.47 30.50
C GLU A 27 46.74 -9.23 29.27
N GLY A 28 46.68 -8.01 28.71
CA GLY A 28 47.70 -7.52 27.78
C GLY A 28 47.31 -7.38 26.30
N ALA A 29 46.18 -6.75 25.99
CA ALA A 29 45.87 -6.31 24.61
C ALA A 29 45.80 -4.77 24.53
N PRO A 30 46.35 -4.14 23.46
CA PRO A 30 46.31 -2.69 23.29
C PRO A 30 44.84 -2.25 23.21
N THR A 31 44.50 -1.21 23.95
CA THR A 31 43.19 -0.57 23.89
C THR A 31 42.87 -0.20 22.44
N PRO A 32 41.80 -0.75 21.82
CA PRO A 32 41.41 -0.32 20.49
C PRO A 32 40.96 1.15 20.60
N SER A 33 41.76 2.06 20.04
CA SER A 33 41.48 3.50 19.96
C SER A 33 40.46 3.84 18.88
N TRP A 34 39.39 3.06 18.80
CA TRP A 34 38.24 3.35 17.97
C TRP A 34 37.14 3.71 18.94
N GLY A 35 36.79 4.99 19.01
CA GLY A 35 35.62 5.43 19.77
C GLY A 35 34.46 4.52 19.41
N TYR A 36 33.85 3.88 20.40
CA TYR A 36 32.69 3.02 20.23
C TYR A 36 31.47 3.89 19.86
N GLY A 37 31.52 4.55 18.71
CA GLY A 37 30.36 5.11 18.03
C GLY A 37 29.66 3.95 17.35
N VAL A 38 28.63 3.41 17.98
CA VAL A 38 27.78 2.42 17.32
C VAL A 38 27.02 3.17 16.21
N HIS A 39 27.51 3.06 14.98
CA HIS A 39 26.83 3.61 13.81
C HIS A 39 25.64 2.71 13.46
N VAL A 40 24.45 3.31 13.48
CA VAL A 40 23.17 2.65 13.19
C VAL A 40 22.97 2.42 11.69
N LEU A 41 23.55 3.31 10.88
CA LEU A 41 23.50 3.25 9.42
C LEU A 41 24.85 2.78 8.88
N GLU A 42 24.80 1.96 7.85
CA GLU A 42 25.94 1.42 7.13
C GLU A 42 25.98 2.01 5.71
N GLU A 43 27.11 1.88 5.00
CA GLU A 43 27.24 2.35 3.62
C GLU A 43 26.20 1.71 2.67
N ALA A 44 25.78 0.48 2.98
CA ALA A 44 24.69 -0.20 2.27
C ALA A 44 23.34 0.53 2.39
N ASP A 45 23.12 1.33 3.44
CA ASP A 45 21.87 2.05 3.68
C ASP A 45 21.77 3.35 2.89
N CYS A 46 22.88 3.76 2.26
CA CYS A 46 22.87 4.86 1.30
C CYS A 46 22.20 4.47 -0.02
N GLN A 47 21.92 3.17 -0.24
CA GLN A 47 21.26 2.68 -1.45
C GLN A 47 19.76 3.01 -1.42
N PRO A 48 19.24 3.78 -2.39
CA PRO A 48 17.83 4.17 -2.41
C PRO A 48 16.86 2.97 -2.41
N SER A 49 17.27 1.84 -2.98
CA SER A 49 16.46 0.61 -3.04
C SER A 49 16.21 -0.02 -1.66
N GLY A 50 17.02 0.29 -0.66
CA GLY A 50 16.88 -0.22 0.71
C GLY A 50 16.11 0.71 1.64
N ILE A 51 15.73 1.91 1.19
CA ILE A 51 15.06 2.91 2.02
C ILE A 51 13.58 2.53 2.18
N PRO A 52 13.09 2.35 3.43
CA PRO A 52 11.67 2.18 3.75
C PRO A 52 10.80 3.29 3.14
N VAL A 53 9.64 2.95 2.60
CA VAL A 53 8.71 3.94 2.02
C VAL A 53 8.29 4.96 3.08
N ALA A 54 8.06 4.52 4.32
CA ALA A 54 7.73 5.41 5.42
C ALA A 54 8.85 6.41 5.76
N SER A 55 10.11 6.06 5.47
CA SER A 55 11.29 6.92 5.71
C SER A 55 11.67 7.79 4.50
N ALA A 56 11.17 7.47 3.30
CA ALA A 56 11.44 8.23 2.09
C ALA A 56 10.85 9.66 2.15
N HIS A 57 9.69 9.83 2.80
CA HIS A 57 9.07 11.13 2.98
C HIS A 57 8.74 11.40 4.46
N PRO A 58 9.66 12.05 5.23
CA PRO A 58 9.54 12.16 6.68
C PRO A 58 8.28 12.90 7.16
N LEU A 59 7.76 13.83 6.37
CA LEU A 59 6.52 14.54 6.70
C LEU A 59 5.29 13.61 6.70
N TYR A 60 5.31 12.55 5.88
CA TYR A 60 4.19 11.63 5.68
C TYR A 60 4.43 10.26 6.28
N THR A 61 5.48 10.08 7.09
CA THR A 61 5.85 8.80 7.70
C THR A 61 4.67 8.14 8.40
N ALA A 62 3.88 8.89 9.16
CA ALA A 62 2.73 8.34 9.87
C ALA A 62 1.66 7.76 8.92
N ALA A 63 1.47 8.34 7.73
CA ALA A 63 0.53 7.81 6.74
C ALA A 63 1.14 6.61 5.99
N LEU A 64 2.39 6.75 5.55
CA LEU A 64 3.12 5.76 4.75
C LEU A 64 3.51 4.50 5.53
N PHE A 65 3.61 4.58 6.86
CA PHE A 65 3.91 3.42 7.69
C PHE A 65 2.83 2.32 7.60
N HIS A 66 1.57 2.68 7.37
CA HIS A 66 0.46 1.72 7.35
C HIS A 66 0.47 0.80 6.12
N ILE A 67 1.13 1.21 5.04
CA ILE A 67 1.23 0.43 3.79
C ILE A 67 2.53 -0.38 3.72
N GLU A 68 3.43 -0.21 4.69
CA GLU A 68 4.70 -0.92 4.75
C GLU A 68 4.55 -2.14 5.66
N GLY A 69 4.87 -3.33 5.14
CA GLY A 69 4.91 -4.57 5.91
C GLY A 69 6.21 -4.70 6.71
N ASP A 70 6.28 -5.68 7.61
CA ASP A 70 7.53 -5.94 8.34
C ASP A 70 8.62 -6.45 7.36
N ALA A 71 9.86 -6.06 7.64
CA ALA A 71 11.02 -6.44 6.84
C ALA A 71 11.29 -7.96 6.88
N ASP A 72 10.83 -8.61 7.95
CA ASP A 72 10.96 -10.06 8.17
C ASP A 72 9.68 -10.83 7.77
N ASP A 73 8.62 -10.15 7.31
CA ASP A 73 7.37 -10.81 6.95
C ASP A 73 7.49 -11.53 5.60
N LYS A 74 6.98 -12.75 5.53
CA LYS A 74 7.03 -13.56 4.30
C LYS A 74 5.90 -13.22 3.32
N ASN A 75 4.92 -12.44 3.77
CA ASN A 75 3.81 -11.98 2.94
C ASN A 75 4.17 -10.75 2.06
N THR A 76 5.19 -9.97 2.43
CA THR A 76 5.78 -8.91 1.59
C THR A 76 6.65 -9.46 0.45
N LEU A 77 6.90 -10.78 0.44
CA LEU A 77 7.49 -11.53 -0.69
C LEU A 77 6.44 -11.92 -1.74
N CYS A 78 5.35 -11.16 -1.90
CA CYS A 78 4.41 -11.43 -2.98
C CYS A 78 5.13 -11.26 -4.32
N ASN A 79 5.19 -12.40 -5.03
CA ASN A 79 5.81 -12.64 -6.31
C ASN A 79 5.30 -11.65 -7.37
N SER A 80 5.92 -10.48 -7.50
CA SER A 80 5.88 -9.80 -8.79
C SER A 80 6.71 -10.66 -9.73
N GLY A 81 6.06 -11.29 -10.71
CA GLY A 81 6.67 -12.13 -11.76
C GLY A 81 7.60 -11.35 -12.70
N ASN A 82 8.34 -10.39 -12.17
CA ASN A 82 9.32 -9.60 -12.89
C ASN A 82 10.69 -9.81 -12.24
N ASP A 83 11.62 -10.19 -13.12
CA ASP A 83 12.93 -10.78 -12.90
C ASP A 83 13.96 -9.87 -12.21
N ARG A 84 13.64 -9.33 -11.01
CA ARG A 84 14.58 -8.58 -10.17
C ARG A 84 14.32 -8.89 -8.69
N ASN A 85 15.25 -9.66 -8.12
CA ASN A 85 15.29 -10.20 -6.75
C ASN A 85 15.30 -9.14 -5.61
N VAL A 86 14.47 -8.11 -5.65
CA VAL A 86 14.32 -7.13 -4.55
C VAL A 86 12.90 -7.24 -4.02
N PRO A 87 12.69 -7.82 -2.82
CA PRO A 87 11.37 -7.88 -2.21
C PRO A 87 10.85 -6.47 -1.94
N SER A 88 9.63 -6.19 -2.39
CA SER A 88 8.92 -4.96 -2.03
C SER A 88 8.59 -5.00 -0.54
N ARG A 89 8.84 -3.90 0.17
CA ARG A 89 8.41 -3.77 1.58
C ARG A 89 6.96 -3.32 1.71
N ILE A 90 6.29 -3.01 0.60
CA ILE A 90 4.89 -2.58 0.58
C ILE A 90 4.01 -3.82 0.74
N ASP A 91 3.08 -3.76 1.70
CA ASP A 91 2.06 -4.77 1.87
C ASP A 91 0.96 -4.59 0.81
N GLU A 92 1.03 -5.42 -0.24
CA GLU A 92 0.07 -5.42 -1.34
C GLU A 92 -1.36 -5.73 -0.86
N HIS A 93 -1.52 -6.58 0.15
CA HIS A 93 -2.84 -6.92 0.67
C HIS A 93 -3.51 -5.71 1.31
N VAL A 94 -2.76 -4.93 2.10
CA VAL A 94 -3.27 -3.69 2.70
C VAL A 94 -3.67 -2.70 1.62
N VAL A 95 -2.79 -2.43 0.65
CA VAL A 95 -3.05 -1.47 -0.45
C VAL A 95 -4.29 -1.87 -1.25
N LEU A 96 -4.37 -3.13 -1.69
CA LEU A 96 -5.51 -3.62 -2.47
C LEU A 96 -6.80 -3.67 -1.65
N SER A 97 -6.72 -3.91 -0.33
CA SER A 97 -7.90 -3.91 0.54
C SER A 97 -8.52 -2.52 0.66
N GLU A 98 -7.68 -1.50 0.84
CA GLU A 98 -8.10 -0.10 0.87
C GLU A 98 -8.65 0.35 -0.48
N GLN A 99 -7.97 -0.01 -1.58
CA GLN A 99 -8.46 0.28 -2.92
C GLN A 99 -9.84 -0.34 -3.18
N ARG A 100 -10.05 -1.62 -2.84
CA ARG A 100 -11.36 -2.27 -2.99
C ARG A 100 -12.44 -1.62 -2.13
N ARG A 101 -12.09 -1.21 -0.90
CA ARG A 101 -13.00 -0.51 0.01
C ARG A 101 -13.49 0.82 -0.60
N GLU A 102 -12.60 1.59 -1.19
CA GLU A 102 -12.96 2.85 -1.87
C GLU A 102 -13.77 2.60 -3.15
N MET A 103 -13.35 1.65 -3.99
CA MET A 103 -14.09 1.29 -5.21
C MET A 103 -15.52 0.83 -4.92
N ALA A 104 -15.73 0.04 -3.87
CA ALA A 104 -17.06 -0.40 -3.46
C ALA A 104 -17.97 0.78 -3.06
N ARG A 105 -17.42 1.76 -2.33
CA ARG A 105 -18.16 2.98 -1.96
C ARG A 105 -18.50 3.82 -3.18
N ASP A 106 -17.53 4.02 -4.07
CA ASP A 106 -17.70 4.86 -5.26
C ASP A 106 -18.68 4.22 -6.25
N GLU A 107 -18.67 2.89 -6.38
CA GLU A 107 -19.64 2.17 -7.20
C GLU A 107 -21.08 2.38 -6.69
N LEU A 108 -21.30 2.30 -5.38
CA LEU A 108 -22.60 2.57 -4.78
C LEU A 108 -23.06 4.01 -5.02
N LEU A 109 -22.18 4.99 -4.78
CA LEU A 109 -22.48 6.42 -5.00
C LEU A 109 -22.75 6.73 -6.47
N PHE A 110 -22.04 6.06 -7.39
CA PHE A 110 -22.28 6.19 -8.81
C PHE A 110 -23.71 5.77 -9.16
N TRP A 111 -24.12 4.57 -8.72
CA TRP A 111 -25.45 4.05 -9.05
C TRP A 111 -26.58 4.81 -8.36
N GLU A 112 -26.39 5.28 -7.14
CA GLU A 112 -27.35 6.17 -6.46
C GLU A 112 -27.60 7.43 -7.29
N ARG A 113 -26.53 8.06 -7.81
CA ARG A 113 -26.64 9.26 -8.65
C ARG A 113 -27.29 8.97 -9.99
N VAL A 114 -26.95 7.85 -10.62
CA VAL A 114 -27.57 7.42 -11.89
C VAL A 114 -29.07 7.23 -11.72
N GLU A 115 -29.49 6.53 -10.65
CA GLU A 115 -30.90 6.30 -10.35
C GLU A 115 -31.64 7.63 -10.15
N PHE A 116 -31.09 8.53 -9.33
CA PHE A 116 -31.70 9.83 -9.09
C PHE A 116 -31.85 10.65 -10.38
N ILE A 117 -30.81 10.67 -11.23
CA ILE A 117 -30.85 11.34 -12.53
C ILE A 117 -31.92 10.71 -13.42
N ARG A 118 -32.03 9.37 -13.44
CA ARG A 118 -33.03 8.69 -14.25
C ARG A 118 -34.45 8.99 -13.78
N CYS A 119 -34.71 8.92 -12.47
CA CYS A 119 -36.01 9.31 -11.91
C CYS A 119 -36.37 10.76 -12.26
N SER A 120 -35.41 11.68 -12.18
CA SER A 120 -35.59 13.09 -12.55
C SER A 120 -35.94 13.26 -14.03
N GLN A 121 -35.29 12.51 -14.93
CA GLN A 121 -35.61 12.51 -16.36
C GLN A 121 -37.02 11.97 -16.63
N LEU A 122 -37.41 10.87 -15.99
CA LEU A 122 -38.76 10.30 -16.15
C LEU A 122 -39.85 11.21 -15.58
N ALA A 123 -39.58 11.92 -14.50
CA ALA A 123 -40.51 12.88 -13.92
C ALA A 123 -40.67 14.14 -14.79
N SER A 124 -39.61 14.58 -15.48
CA SER A 124 -39.60 15.81 -16.28
C SER A 124 -39.98 15.61 -17.74
N ILE A 125 -39.79 14.40 -18.30
CA ILE A 125 -40.08 14.08 -19.70
C ILE A 125 -41.41 13.30 -19.76
N PRO A 126 -42.49 13.86 -20.33
CA PRO A 126 -43.77 13.16 -20.45
C PRO A 126 -43.61 11.83 -21.17
N GLY A 127 -44.01 10.74 -20.51
CA GLY A 127 -43.91 9.38 -21.05
C GLY A 127 -42.50 8.77 -21.05
N GLY A 128 -41.48 9.48 -20.56
CA GLY A 128 -40.10 8.98 -20.46
C GLY A 128 -39.39 8.75 -21.80
N VAL A 129 -40.00 9.14 -22.92
CA VAL A 129 -39.47 8.92 -24.27
C VAL A 129 -38.59 10.10 -24.69
N LYS A 130 -37.33 9.82 -25.03
CA LYS A 130 -36.43 10.81 -25.62
C LYS A 130 -36.43 10.67 -27.14
N ARG A 131 -36.30 11.80 -27.83
CA ARG A 131 -36.03 11.78 -29.28
C ARG A 131 -34.63 11.23 -29.49
N SER A 132 -34.48 10.40 -30.51
CA SER A 132 -33.19 9.94 -30.96
C SER A 132 -32.49 11.02 -31.78
N TYR A 133 -31.18 10.85 -31.97
CA TYR A 133 -30.42 11.72 -32.86
C TYR A 133 -30.90 11.56 -34.32
N THR A 134 -30.61 12.55 -35.17
CA THR A 134 -31.04 12.59 -36.58
C THR A 134 -30.62 11.37 -37.40
N ASP A 135 -29.56 10.70 -36.97
CA ASP A 135 -28.97 9.57 -37.67
C ASP A 135 -29.45 8.22 -37.09
N GLN A 136 -30.47 8.24 -36.22
CA GLN A 136 -31.05 7.06 -35.57
C GLN A 136 -32.58 7.03 -35.73
N ASP A 137 -33.07 6.05 -36.49
CA ASP A 137 -34.48 5.96 -36.94
C ASP A 137 -35.50 5.59 -35.84
N SER A 138 -35.08 5.22 -34.63
CA SER A 138 -35.98 4.69 -33.59
C SER A 138 -35.90 5.46 -32.28
N THR A 139 -37.04 5.90 -31.73
CA THR A 139 -37.17 6.43 -30.37
C THR A 139 -36.77 5.39 -29.32
N VAL A 140 -35.82 5.72 -28.45
CA VAL A 140 -35.36 4.82 -27.39
C VAL A 140 -36.33 4.89 -26.20
N PHE A 141 -36.94 3.76 -25.88
CA PHE A 141 -37.67 3.52 -24.65
C PHE A 141 -36.84 2.56 -23.79
N ASP A 142 -36.21 3.06 -22.72
CA ASP A 142 -35.47 2.21 -21.80
C ASP A 142 -36.45 1.59 -20.80
N ASP A 143 -36.69 0.27 -20.90
CA ASP A 143 -37.37 -0.50 -19.87
C ASP A 143 -36.41 -0.74 -18.69
N VAL A 144 -36.85 -0.45 -17.46
CA VAL A 144 -36.01 -0.32 -16.24
C VAL A 144 -35.60 -1.69 -15.65
N LYS A 145 -35.69 -2.77 -16.44
CA LYS A 145 -35.54 -4.16 -15.94
C LYS A 145 -34.12 -4.70 -15.98
N ASP A 146 -33.15 -3.92 -16.44
CA ASP A 146 -31.75 -4.35 -16.43
C ASP A 146 -31.21 -4.40 -15.01
N LYS A 147 -30.96 -5.62 -14.53
CA LYS A 147 -30.32 -5.87 -13.23
C LYS A 147 -28.89 -5.32 -13.28
N ILE A 148 -28.65 -4.26 -12.52
CA ILE A 148 -27.30 -3.76 -12.28
C ILE A 148 -26.62 -4.71 -11.29
N GLU A 149 -25.56 -5.39 -11.74
CA GLU A 149 -24.69 -6.20 -10.88
C GLU A 149 -23.49 -5.35 -10.43
N LEU A 150 -23.43 -5.06 -9.13
CA LEU A 150 -22.32 -4.35 -8.51
C LEU A 150 -21.11 -5.28 -8.39
N ARG A 151 -19.96 -4.86 -8.90
CA ARG A 151 -18.75 -5.69 -9.02
C ARG A 151 -17.87 -5.67 -7.78
N PHE A 152 -17.89 -4.58 -7.02
CA PHE A 152 -16.99 -4.36 -5.89
C PHE A 152 -17.66 -4.50 -4.52
N THR A 153 -18.98 -4.70 -4.48
CA THR A 153 -19.72 -4.94 -3.24
C THR A 153 -19.89 -6.42 -2.90
N GLN A 154 -19.35 -7.34 -3.71
CA GLN A 154 -19.35 -8.78 -3.45
C GLN A 154 -18.16 -9.22 -2.60
#